data_AF-A0A2C6A920-F1
#
_entry.id   AF-A0A2C6A920-F1
#
_cell.length_a   1.000
_cell.length_b   1.000
_cell.length_c   1.000
_cell.angle_alpha   90.00
_cell.angle_beta   90.00
_cell.angle_gamma   90.00
#
_symmetry.space_group_name_H-M   'P 1'
#
loop_
_entity.id
_entity.type
_entity.pdbx_description
1 polymer ?
#
loop_
_entity_poly.entity_id
_entity_poly.type
_entity_poly.pdbx_seq_one_letter_code
_entity_poly.pdbx_strand_id
1 'polypeptide(L)'
;MADTISLLRRLIVESPPGEWALNQLRNLLIGALRQGTIPQHVAFEMDGNRRYARSHRMETIEGHHRGFEALARIMEICYRCGVKVVTVYAFSVENYNRPKHEVEGLMQLAKVKLEQLTTLWQGRGTTTRRF
;
A
#
# COMPACT_ATOMS: atom_id res chain seq x y z
N MET A 1 -0.54 -12.20 30.18
CA MET A 1 -1.94 -12.46 29.74
C MET A 1 -2.23 -11.88 28.35
N ALA A 2 -1.66 -10.72 27.98
CA ALA A 2 -1.74 -10.18 26.62
C ALA A 2 -1.07 -11.07 25.54
N ASP A 3 0.00 -11.79 25.92
CA ASP A 3 0.81 -12.58 24.98
C ASP A 3 0.14 -13.89 24.53
N THR A 4 -0.66 -14.53 25.38
CA THR A 4 -1.39 -15.76 25.02
C THR A 4 -2.56 -15.49 24.09
N ILE A 5 -3.27 -14.38 24.29
CA ILE A 5 -4.36 -13.93 23.41
C ILE A 5 -3.77 -13.46 22.06
N SER A 6 -2.63 -12.78 22.07
CA SER A 6 -1.96 -12.37 20.83
C SER A 6 -1.44 -13.58 20.04
N LEU A 7 -0.89 -14.60 20.70
CA LEU A 7 -0.48 -15.86 20.06
C LEU A 7 -1.66 -16.64 19.49
N LEU A 8 -2.77 -16.77 20.23
CA LEU A 8 -3.98 -17.44 19.74
C LEU A 8 -4.61 -16.68 18.58
N ARG A 9 -4.71 -15.35 18.66
CA ARG A 9 -5.18 -14.51 17.56
C ARG A 9 -4.31 -14.71 16.33
N ARG A 10 -2.99 -14.74 16.52
CA ARG A 10 -2.03 -14.93 15.43
C ARG A 10 -2.18 -16.30 14.78
N LEU A 11 -2.28 -17.37 15.58
CA LEU A 11 -2.54 -18.73 15.10
C LEU A 11 -3.85 -18.86 14.33
N ILE A 12 -4.92 -18.21 14.81
CA ILE A 12 -6.24 -18.31 14.17
C ILE A 12 -6.28 -17.47 12.88
N VAL A 13 -5.74 -16.25 12.91
CA VAL A 13 -5.76 -15.32 11.77
C VAL A 13 -4.77 -15.71 10.67
N GLU A 14 -3.59 -16.21 11.03
CA GLU A 14 -2.56 -16.66 10.08
C GLU A 14 -2.77 -18.12 9.63
N SER A 15 -3.84 -18.78 10.09
CA SER A 15 -4.22 -20.10 9.57
C SER A 15 -4.79 -20.00 8.15
N PRO A 16 -4.57 -20.99 7.26
CA PRO A 16 -5.15 -20.97 5.91
C PRO A 16 -6.68 -20.77 5.89
N PRO A 17 -7.47 -21.38 6.80
CA PRO A 17 -8.90 -21.09 6.90
C PRO A 17 -9.23 -19.65 7.36
N GLY A 18 -8.43 -19.09 8.28
CA GLY A 18 -8.60 -17.72 8.77
C GLY A 18 -8.32 -16.68 7.68
N GLU A 19 -7.22 -16.86 6.94
CA GLU A 19 -6.90 -16.02 5.79
C GLU A 19 -7.98 -16.11 4.70
N TRP A 20 -8.49 -17.32 4.43
CA TRP A 20 -9.61 -17.50 3.52
C TRP A 20 -10.85 -16.72 3.98
N ALA A 21 -11.22 -16.83 5.25
CA ALA A 21 -12.40 -16.16 5.79
C ALA A 21 -12.28 -14.63 5.71
N LEU A 22 -11.10 -14.08 6.05
CA LEU A 22 -10.81 -12.65 5.92
C LEU A 22 -10.88 -12.18 4.46
N ASN A 23 -10.40 -13.00 3.53
CA ASN A 23 -10.49 -12.69 2.10
C ASN A 23 -11.94 -12.68 1.61
N GLN A 24 -12.78 -13.62 2.06
CA GLN A 24 -14.21 -13.60 1.72
C GLN A 24 -14.90 -12.36 2.28
N LEU A 25 -14.64 -12.01 3.55
CA LEU A 25 -15.18 -10.80 4.16
C LEU A 25 -14.73 -9.54 3.41
N ARG A 26 -13.44 -9.44 3.06
CA ARG A 26 -12.91 -8.33 2.26
C ARG A 26 -13.62 -8.22 0.92
N ASN A 27 -13.84 -9.34 0.23
CA ASN A 27 -14.54 -9.37 -1.06
C ASN A 27 -16.00 -8.91 -0.92
N LEU A 28 -16.69 -9.36 0.13
CA LEU A 28 -18.05 -8.95 0.44
C LEU A 28 -18.14 -7.44 0.70
N LEU A 29 -17.23 -6.90 1.53
CA LEU A 29 -17.19 -5.46 1.84
C LEU A 29 -16.90 -4.61 0.60
N ILE A 30 -15.97 -5.04 -0.26
CA ILE A 30 -15.71 -4.36 -1.54
C ILE A 30 -16.96 -4.42 -2.42
N GLY A 31 -17.65 -5.56 -2.48
CA GLY A 31 -18.92 -5.70 -3.20
C GLY A 31 -20.01 -4.77 -2.68
N ALA A 32 -20.11 -4.62 -1.36
CA ALA A 32 -21.06 -3.71 -0.72
C ALA A 32 -20.74 -2.24 -1.03
N LEU A 33 -19.47 -1.84 -0.96
CA LEU A 33 -19.03 -0.47 -1.30
C LEU A 33 -19.41 -0.11 -2.74
N ARG A 34 -19.30 -1.06 -3.68
CA ARG A 34 -19.65 -0.86 -5.09
C ARG A 34 -21.13 -0.59 -5.36
N GLN A 35 -22.02 -0.92 -4.42
CA GLN A 35 -23.45 -0.62 -4.57
C GLN A 35 -23.78 0.84 -4.28
N GLY A 36 -22.87 1.56 -3.60
CA GLY A 36 -22.99 2.98 -3.32
C GLY A 36 -22.29 3.86 -4.37
N THR A 37 -22.26 5.17 -4.10
CA THR A 37 -21.54 6.13 -4.95
C THR A 37 -20.04 5.99 -4.75
N ILE A 38 -19.32 5.56 -5.80
CA ILE A 38 -17.87 5.40 -5.77
C ILE A 38 -17.17 6.71 -6.21
N PRO A 39 -16.20 7.21 -5.42
CA PRO A 39 -15.41 8.37 -5.81
C PRO A 39 -14.65 8.09 -7.11
N GLN A 40 -14.69 9.04 -8.04
CA GLN A 40 -14.00 8.90 -9.32
C GLN A 40 -12.49 9.09 -9.20
N HIS A 41 -12.06 9.89 -8.21
CA HIS A 41 -10.65 10.22 -7.97
C HIS A 41 -10.36 10.21 -6.47
N VAL A 42 -9.29 9.52 -6.08
CA VAL A 42 -8.79 9.50 -4.69
C VAL A 42 -7.31 9.87 -4.70
N ALA A 43 -6.89 10.74 -3.79
CA ALA A 43 -5.50 11.12 -3.59
C ALA A 43 -4.98 10.56 -2.25
N PHE A 44 -3.77 10.01 -2.26
CA PHE A 44 -3.08 9.50 -1.08
C PHE A 44 -1.79 10.27 -0.81
N GLU A 45 -1.63 10.74 0.42
CA GLU A 45 -0.36 11.24 0.93
C GLU A 45 0.23 10.19 1.88
N MET A 46 1.31 9.54 1.45
CA MET A 46 1.88 8.41 2.16
C MET A 46 2.94 8.86 3.17
N ASP A 47 2.48 9.47 4.26
CA ASP A 47 3.37 9.85 5.36
C ASP A 47 3.53 8.73 6.40
N GLY A 48 4.57 8.82 7.22
CA GLY A 48 4.76 7.98 8.39
C GLY A 48 5.78 6.85 8.22
N ASN A 49 6.30 6.60 7.01
CA ASN A 49 7.24 5.49 6.74
C ASN A 49 8.46 5.50 7.68
N ARG A 50 9.05 6.68 7.94
CA ARG A 50 10.17 6.84 8.90
C ARG A 50 9.77 6.57 10.35
N ARG A 51 8.57 7.04 10.76
CA ARG A 51 8.04 6.83 12.12
C ARG A 51 7.74 5.35 12.35
N TYR A 52 7.16 4.69 11.34
CA TYR A 52 6.91 3.26 11.32
C TYR A 52 8.23 2.47 11.49
N ALA A 53 9.25 2.77 10.69
CA ALA A 53 10.57 2.13 10.80
C ALA A 53 11.16 2.26 12.22
N ARG A 54 11.15 3.48 12.80
CA ARG A 54 11.65 3.73 14.16
C ARG A 54 10.88 2.94 15.22
N SER A 55 9.56 2.92 15.15
CA SER A 55 8.72 2.19 16.11
C SER A 55 8.91 0.67 16.06
N HIS A 56 9.30 0.13 14.90
CA HIS A 56 9.54 -1.30 14.68
C HIS A 56 11.03 -1.68 14.73
N ARG A 57 11.92 -0.75 15.08
CA ARG A 57 13.39 -0.94 15.11
C ARG A 57 13.94 -1.45 13.77
N MET A 58 13.44 -0.91 12.67
CA MET A 58 13.82 -1.25 11.30
C MET A 58 14.59 -0.10 10.65
N GLU A 59 15.33 -0.40 9.59
CA GLU A 59 15.96 0.64 8.78
C GLU A 59 14.92 1.52 8.08
N THR A 60 15.27 2.79 7.84
CA THR A 60 14.40 3.75 7.17
C THR A 60 13.95 3.26 5.78
N ILE A 61 14.87 2.68 5.00
CA ILE A 61 14.59 2.13 3.66
C ILE A 61 13.50 1.06 3.70
N GLU A 62 13.52 0.20 4.73
CA GLU A 62 12.55 -0.87 4.92
C GLU A 62 11.17 -0.34 5.33
N GLY A 63 11.13 0.76 6.10
CA GLY A 63 9.88 1.49 6.31
C GLY A 63 9.26 2.01 5.01
N HIS A 64 10.10 2.50 4.09
CA HIS A 64 9.65 2.94 2.76
C HIS A 64 9.19 1.77 1.88
N HIS A 65 9.83 0.60 1.95
CA HIS A 65 9.36 -0.62 1.29
C HIS A 65 7.94 -1.00 1.74
N ARG A 66 7.71 -1.06 3.06
CA ARG A 66 6.39 -1.41 3.61
C ARG A 66 5.31 -0.38 3.28
N GLY A 67 5.69 0.90 3.25
CA GLY A 67 4.82 1.97 2.77
C GLY A 67 4.36 1.72 1.32
N PHE A 68 5.29 1.33 0.45
CA PHE A 68 4.97 1.00 -0.93
C PHE A 68 4.06 -0.25 -1.05
N GLU A 69 4.31 -1.29 -0.26
CA GLU A 69 3.43 -2.48 -0.26
C GLU A 69 2.01 -2.14 0.20
N ALA A 70 1.88 -1.25 1.19
CA ALA A 70 0.59 -0.75 1.64
C ALA A 70 -0.13 0.01 0.51
N LEU A 71 0.60 0.84 -0.24
CA LEU A 71 0.06 1.51 -1.41
C LEU A 71 -0.48 0.53 -2.44
N ALA A 72 0.32 -0.48 -2.81
CA ALA A 72 -0.07 -1.46 -3.82
C ALA A 72 -1.38 -2.17 -3.43
N ARG A 73 -1.53 -2.54 -2.15
CA ARG A 73 -2.78 -3.12 -1.62
C ARG A 73 -3.95 -2.15 -1.69
N ILE A 74 -3.76 -0.89 -1.34
CA ILE A 74 -4.81 0.13 -1.39
C ILE A 74 -5.22 0.41 -2.84
N MET A 75 -4.27 0.54 -3.77
CA MET A 75 -4.54 0.70 -5.19
C MET A 75 -5.35 -0.48 -5.75
N GLU A 76 -5.04 -1.71 -5.33
CA GLU A 76 -5.82 -2.89 -5.70
C GLU A 76 -7.28 -2.78 -5.22
N ILE A 77 -7.49 -2.34 -3.98
CA ILE A 77 -8.83 -2.13 -3.44
C ILE A 77 -9.57 -1.03 -4.22
N CYS A 78 -8.93 0.12 -4.45
CA CYS A 78 -9.51 1.22 -5.24
C CYS A 78 -9.95 0.75 -6.63
N TYR A 79 -9.09 0.00 -7.32
CA TYR A 79 -9.42 -0.58 -8.62
C TYR A 79 -10.63 -1.52 -8.53
N ARG A 80 -10.63 -2.44 -7.56
CA ARG A 80 -11.74 -3.39 -7.37
C ARG A 80 -13.05 -2.70 -7.00
N CYS A 81 -12.99 -1.58 -6.29
CA CYS A 81 -14.14 -0.73 -5.97
C CYS A 81 -14.63 0.09 -7.18
N GLY A 82 -13.84 0.23 -8.25
CA GLY A 82 -14.21 1.00 -9.45
C GLY A 82 -13.77 2.47 -9.44
N VAL A 83 -12.81 2.83 -8.60
CA VAL A 83 -12.17 4.16 -8.63
C VAL A 83 -11.39 4.32 -9.94
N LYS A 84 -11.62 5.40 -10.68
CA LYS A 84 -11.03 5.60 -12.01
C LYS A 84 -9.64 6.19 -11.97
N VAL A 85 -9.37 7.09 -11.02
CA VAL A 85 -8.10 7.80 -10.90
C VAL A 85 -7.60 7.70 -9.46
N VAL A 86 -6.33 7.35 -9.30
CA VAL A 86 -5.64 7.39 -8.01
C VAL A 86 -4.40 8.25 -8.16
N THR A 87 -4.29 9.29 -7.33
CA THR A 87 -3.08 10.12 -7.24
C THR A 87 -2.32 9.76 -5.97
N VAL A 88 -1.01 9.63 -6.07
CA VAL A 88 -0.17 9.30 -4.92
C VAL A 88 0.92 10.35 -4.81
N TYR A 89 0.98 11.01 -3.66
CA TYR A 89 2.09 11.87 -3.30
C TYR A 89 3.25 11.01 -2.80
N ALA A 90 4.11 10.59 -3.72
CA ALA A 90 5.22 9.69 -3.43
C ALA A 90 6.49 10.42 -2.97
N PHE A 91 6.69 11.68 -3.40
CA PHE A 91 7.91 12.45 -3.11
C PHE A 91 7.64 13.95 -3.24
N SER A 92 8.07 14.75 -2.25
CA SER A 92 8.01 16.22 -2.27
C SER A 92 9.33 16.85 -2.74
N VAL A 93 9.28 18.10 -3.19
CA VAL A 93 10.50 18.88 -3.48
C VAL A 93 11.34 19.09 -2.21
N GLU A 94 10.70 19.20 -1.05
CA GLU A 94 11.38 19.34 0.24
C GLU A 94 12.16 18.09 0.63
N ASN A 95 11.81 16.91 0.09
CA ASN A 95 12.55 15.68 0.30
C ASN A 95 13.95 15.70 -0.32
N TYR A 96 14.26 16.62 -1.26
CA TYR A 96 15.61 16.77 -1.81
C TYR A 96 16.63 17.32 -0.80
N ASN A 97 16.18 17.92 0.31
CA ASN A 97 17.06 18.35 1.40
C ASN A 97 17.57 17.20 2.28
N ARG A 98 17.16 15.96 2.00
CA ARG A 98 17.62 14.76 2.72
C ARG A 98 19.01 14.32 2.25
N PRO A 99 19.71 13.46 3.01
CA PRO A 99 21.01 12.94 2.59
C PRO A 99 20.93 12.30 1.21
N LYS A 100 21.92 12.57 0.34
CA LYS A 100 21.93 12.10 -1.06
C LYS A 100 21.67 10.60 -1.21
N HIS A 101 22.28 9.79 -0.34
CA HIS A 101 22.10 8.33 -0.34
C HIS A 101 20.65 7.90 -0.04
N GLU A 102 19.94 8.62 0.82
CA GLU A 102 18.53 8.34 1.13
C GLU A 102 17.65 8.71 -0.07
N VAL A 103 17.91 9.85 -0.71
CA VAL A 103 17.18 10.29 -1.91
C VAL A 103 17.39 9.31 -3.05
N GLU A 104 18.61 8.86 -3.29
CA GLU A 104 18.94 7.90 -4.34
C GLU A 104 18.26 6.54 -4.10
N GLY A 105 18.30 6.03 -2.86
CA GLY A 105 17.58 4.81 -2.48
C GLY A 105 16.06 4.93 -2.68
N LEU A 106 15.46 6.08 -2.33
CA LEU A 106 14.04 6.35 -2.55
C LEU A 106 13.67 6.41 -4.03
N MET A 107 14.49 7.07 -4.86
CA MET A 107 14.25 7.18 -6.29
C MET A 107 14.37 5.81 -6.98
N GLN A 108 15.37 5.01 -6.60
CA GLN A 108 15.54 3.66 -7.11
C GLN A 108 14.36 2.76 -6.70
N LEU A 109 13.93 2.85 -5.44
CA LEU A 109 12.74 2.15 -4.97
C LEU A 109 11.51 2.55 -5.78
N ALA A 110 11.25 3.86 -5.92
CA ALA A 110 10.11 4.36 -6.66
C ALA A 110 10.12 3.86 -8.11
N LYS A 111 11.27 3.85 -8.78
CA LYS A 111 11.44 3.33 -10.14
C LYS A 111 11.01 1.86 -10.24
N VAL A 112 11.65 0.98 -9.47
CA VAL A 112 11.38 -0.47 -9.50
C VAL A 112 9.90 -0.75 -9.23
N LYS A 113 9.34 -0.03 -8.27
CA LYS A 113 7.99 -0.25 -7.80
C LYS A 113 6.92 0.29 -8.74
N LEU A 114 7.17 1.43 -9.41
CA LEU A 114 6.31 1.95 -10.48
C LEU A 114 6.36 1.07 -11.73
N GLU A 115 7.52 0.51 -12.07
CA GLU A 115 7.66 -0.48 -13.14
C GLU A 115 6.83 -1.72 -12.84
N GLN A 116 6.96 -2.29 -11.62
CA GLN A 116 6.16 -3.42 -11.16
C GLN A 116 4.65 -3.15 -11.25
N LEU A 117 4.19 -1.99 -10.77
CA LEU A 117 2.79 -1.60 -10.89
C LEU A 117 2.39 -1.52 -12.36
N THR A 118 3.16 -0.82 -13.19
CA THR A 118 2.81 -0.65 -14.60
C THR A 118 2.68 -2.00 -15.29
N THR A 119 3.58 -2.94 -15.05
CA THR A 119 3.49 -4.31 -15.61
C THR A 119 2.26 -5.07 -15.08
N LEU A 120 1.98 -5.01 -13.77
CA LEU A 120 0.82 -5.69 -13.17
C LEU A 120 -0.52 -5.12 -13.70
N TRP A 121 -0.56 -3.83 -13.99
CA TRP A 121 -1.77 -3.10 -14.34
C TRP A 121 -1.97 -2.90 -15.86
N GLN A 122 -0.92 -3.07 -16.68
CA GLN A 122 -1.01 -3.01 -18.16
C GLN A 122 -1.99 -4.06 -18.71
N GLY A 123 -2.02 -5.27 -18.14
CA GLY A 123 -3.00 -6.31 -18.51
C GLY A 123 -4.45 -6.01 -18.10
N ARG A 124 -4.69 -4.92 -17.35
CA ARG A 124 -5.99 -4.54 -16.78
C ARG A 124 -6.55 -3.23 -17.37
N GLY A 125 -5.96 -2.73 -18.47
CA GLY A 125 -6.42 -1.51 -19.16
C GLY A 125 -6.12 -0.22 -18.40
N THR A 126 -5.12 -0.21 -17.51
CA THR A 126 -4.78 0.96 -16.69
C THR A 126 -3.67 1.79 -17.35
N THR A 127 -3.73 3.12 -17.29
CA THR A 127 -2.69 4.03 -17.82
C THR A 127 -2.01 4.77 -16.68
N THR A 128 -0.69 4.62 -16.54
CA THR A 128 0.13 5.37 -15.59
C THR A 128 0.62 6.67 -16.26
N ARG A 129 0.41 7.83 -15.62
CA ARG A 129 1.01 9.11 -16.04
C ARG A 129 1.89 9.65 -14.91
N ARG A 130 3.09 10.12 -15.25
CA ARG A 130 4.01 10.82 -14.35
C ARG A 130 3.82 12.32 -14.56
N PHE A 131 3.65 13.06 -13.47
CA PHE A 131 3.66 14.52 -13.45
C PHE A 131 4.96 15.01 -12.83
#